data_AF-A0A496AFV3-F1
#
_entry.id   AF-A0A496AFV3-F1
#
_cell.length_a   1.000
_cell.length_b   1.000
_cell.length_c   1.000
_cell.angle_alpha   90.00
_cell.angle_beta   90.00
_cell.angle_gamma   90.00
#
_symmetry.space_group_name_H-M   'P 1'
#
loop_
_entity.id
_entity.type
_entity.pdbx_description
1 polymer ?
#
loop_
_entity_poly.entity_id
_entity_poly.type
_entity_poly.pdbx_seq_one_letter_code
_entity_poly.pdbx_strand_id
1 'polypeptide(L)'
;MYLRKFLLCLLFLLGFAVVSELSAEPPIEVIYFKPSDVQTPSQEEIDSLRDVMVDVQSFFASEMNRHGFGEKTFDFKDIEVVEGKRKLSEYSGKLGERLHERIINESDMIQRGFDNQIYVVFFGGSEHIDGVSGLSRTLCPKAPGQKIIYCNNLVIIPTGVPRIILPLAAHEIGHAFSLGHSVKRLIVGKVDVMYSPLHVKPGVMTLEDFVFSKKDATFLNDGDSLSVQDSQDESQEIDADVNAVPDLVAYYPFDRNSDDTSGNGNHGRVIGTINYVEGKFGDAIALNNGSYVQMYASDSLHGDFFKADPFTLSVWVYPKTGTAYGHVWRSYPLEGGHNTLFIIEDAGVISWRGRIDGEWSWGDLCETDPGLFEADTWIHVAVTNDGDKL
;
A
#
# COMPACT_ATOMS: atom_id res chain seq x y z
N MET A 1 62.80 17.47 -33.06
CA MET A 1 63.02 17.61 -31.61
C MET A 1 61.76 17.09 -30.93
N TYR A 2 61.65 15.77 -30.78
CA TYR A 2 61.87 15.06 -29.51
C TYR A 2 61.08 15.67 -28.34
N LEU A 3 59.97 15.07 -27.88
CA LEU A 3 59.87 13.89 -27.02
C LEU A 3 59.82 14.25 -25.52
N ARG A 4 58.68 13.94 -24.89
CA ARG A 4 58.51 13.33 -23.54
C ARG A 4 57.01 12.94 -23.43
N LYS A 5 56.57 11.71 -23.77
CA LYS A 5 56.59 10.41 -23.02
C LYS A 5 55.98 10.54 -21.61
N PHE A 6 54.97 9.78 -21.14
CA PHE A 6 54.66 8.33 -21.11
C PHE A 6 53.13 8.18 -20.80
N LEU A 7 52.29 7.39 -21.50
CA LEU A 7 52.01 5.93 -21.44
C LEU A 7 51.58 5.34 -20.08
N LEU A 8 50.30 4.95 -19.96
CA LEU A 8 49.77 3.75 -19.27
C LEU A 8 48.28 3.59 -19.67
N CYS A 9 47.90 2.75 -20.64
CA CYS A 9 47.45 1.37 -20.48
C CYS A 9 46.60 1.09 -19.22
N LEU A 10 45.28 0.89 -19.37
CA LEU A 10 44.67 -0.43 -19.13
C LEU A 10 43.22 -0.50 -19.65
N LEU A 11 42.91 -1.65 -20.24
CA LEU A 11 41.57 -2.14 -20.57
C LEU A 11 40.72 -2.36 -19.31
N PHE A 12 39.43 -2.05 -19.41
CA PHE A 12 38.31 -2.79 -18.79
C PHE A 12 37.18 -2.75 -19.84
N LEU A 13 37.08 -3.70 -20.78
CA LEU A 13 36.45 -5.01 -20.64
C LEU A 13 35.13 -4.97 -19.84
N LEU A 14 34.03 -5.00 -20.60
CA LEU A 14 32.78 -5.72 -20.34
C LEU A 14 32.44 -5.94 -18.86
N GLY A 15 31.64 -5.04 -18.34
CA GLY A 15 30.72 -5.31 -17.25
C GLY A 15 29.32 -4.86 -17.69
N PHE A 16 28.68 -5.61 -18.59
CA PHE A 16 27.25 -5.78 -18.39
C PHE A 16 27.18 -6.51 -17.05
N ALA A 17 26.93 -5.75 -15.98
CA ALA A 17 26.27 -6.34 -14.85
C ALA A 17 24.94 -6.84 -15.43
N VAL A 18 24.87 -8.13 -15.71
CA VAL A 18 23.63 -8.85 -15.53
C VAL A 18 23.34 -8.63 -14.05
N VAL A 19 22.62 -7.54 -13.76
CA VAL A 19 21.83 -7.49 -12.53
C VAL A 19 20.89 -8.66 -12.72
N SER A 20 21.18 -9.75 -12.03
CA SER A 20 20.25 -10.85 -11.93
C SER A 20 18.97 -10.24 -11.39
N GLU A 21 17.95 -10.15 -12.24
CA GLU A 21 16.58 -9.83 -11.89
C GLU A 21 16.21 -10.73 -10.71
N LEU A 22 16.21 -10.20 -9.49
CA LEU A 22 15.51 -10.85 -8.38
C LEU A 22 14.05 -10.42 -8.48
N SER A 23 13.35 -10.92 -9.50
CA SER A 23 11.88 -11.02 -9.47
C SER A 23 11.53 -12.29 -8.71
N ALA A 24 10.46 -12.28 -7.92
CA ALA A 24 9.98 -13.45 -7.21
C ALA A 24 9.68 -14.56 -8.23
N GLU A 25 10.36 -15.70 -8.14
CA GLU A 25 10.17 -16.82 -9.07
C GLU A 25 8.77 -17.46 -8.88
N PRO A 26 8.14 -17.92 -9.98
CA PRO A 26 7.46 -17.11 -11.01
C PRO A 26 6.28 -16.27 -10.45
N PRO A 27 5.82 -15.22 -11.16
CA PRO A 27 4.68 -14.41 -10.74
C PRO A 27 3.41 -15.25 -10.60
N ILE A 28 2.57 -14.91 -9.63
CA ILE A 28 1.28 -15.58 -9.39
C ILE A 28 0.39 -15.48 -10.63
N GLU A 29 -0.15 -16.60 -11.07
CA GLU A 29 -1.16 -16.68 -12.12
C GLU A 29 -2.54 -16.44 -11.50
N VAL A 30 -3.25 -15.41 -11.95
CA VAL A 30 -4.57 -15.05 -11.40
C VAL A 30 -5.66 -15.43 -12.40
N ILE A 31 -6.64 -16.19 -11.94
CA ILE A 31 -7.72 -16.72 -12.79
C ILE A 31 -9.07 -16.37 -12.17
N TYR A 32 -9.96 -15.77 -12.96
CA TYR A 32 -11.39 -15.81 -12.68
C TYR A 32 -11.98 -17.08 -13.29
N PHE A 33 -12.39 -18.03 -12.46
CA PHE A 33 -13.04 -19.25 -12.93
C PHE A 33 -14.56 -19.09 -12.89
N LYS A 34 -15.17 -19.12 -14.08
CA LYS A 34 -16.61 -18.90 -14.30
C LYS A 34 -17.34 -20.22 -14.51
N PRO A 35 -18.15 -20.73 -13.56
CA PRO A 35 -19.07 -21.83 -13.83
C PRO A 35 -20.05 -21.52 -14.98
N SER A 36 -20.54 -22.55 -15.68
CA SER A 36 -21.30 -22.38 -16.93
C SER A 36 -22.64 -21.67 -16.78
N ASP A 37 -23.22 -21.65 -15.58
CA ASP A 37 -24.46 -20.94 -15.24
C ASP A 37 -24.24 -19.64 -14.45
N VAL A 38 -22.99 -19.24 -14.23
CA VAL A 38 -22.63 -17.95 -13.63
C VAL A 38 -22.45 -16.91 -14.73
N GLN A 39 -22.91 -15.68 -14.47
CA GLN A 39 -22.78 -14.58 -15.41
C GLN A 39 -21.30 -14.28 -15.70
N THR A 40 -20.98 -13.91 -16.94
CA THR A 40 -19.63 -13.41 -17.26
C THR A 40 -19.35 -12.16 -16.42
N PRO A 41 -18.19 -12.07 -15.75
CA PRO A 41 -17.88 -10.92 -14.93
C PRO A 41 -17.80 -9.65 -15.79
N SER A 42 -18.25 -8.53 -15.24
CA SER A 42 -18.01 -7.21 -15.84
C SER A 42 -16.53 -6.82 -15.74
N GLN A 43 -16.10 -5.83 -16.51
CA GLN A 43 -14.74 -5.30 -16.37
C GLN A 43 -14.52 -4.71 -14.96
N GLU A 44 -15.53 -4.04 -14.40
CA GLU A 44 -15.49 -3.50 -13.04
C GLU A 44 -15.33 -4.59 -11.98
N GLU A 45 -15.95 -5.76 -12.16
CA GLU A 45 -15.74 -6.90 -11.27
C GLU A 45 -14.31 -7.47 -11.39
N ILE A 46 -13.73 -7.50 -12.60
CA ILE A 46 -12.34 -7.92 -12.81
C ILE A 46 -11.36 -6.92 -12.21
N ASP A 47 -11.61 -5.62 -12.39
CA ASP A 47 -10.78 -4.55 -11.83
C ASP A 47 -10.83 -4.58 -10.30
N SER A 48 -12.01 -4.75 -9.70
CA SER A 48 -12.13 -4.92 -8.25
C SER A 48 -11.38 -6.14 -7.70
N LEU A 49 -11.32 -7.25 -8.45
CA LEU A 49 -10.52 -8.42 -8.05
C LEU A 49 -9.02 -8.22 -8.25
N ARG A 50 -8.63 -7.39 -9.22
CA ARG A 50 -7.24 -6.94 -9.38
C ARG A 50 -6.83 -6.08 -8.18
N ASP A 51 -7.69 -5.15 -7.75
CA ASP A 51 -7.45 -4.31 -6.57
C ASP A 51 -7.25 -5.18 -5.31
N VAL A 52 -8.02 -6.26 -5.15
CA VAL A 52 -7.78 -7.24 -4.08
C VAL A 52 -6.36 -7.82 -4.13
N MET A 53 -5.85 -8.15 -5.32
CA MET A 53 -4.48 -8.69 -5.45
C MET A 53 -3.42 -7.62 -5.17
N VAL A 54 -3.64 -6.37 -5.63
CA VAL A 54 -2.77 -5.22 -5.34
C VAL A 54 -2.72 -4.97 -3.83
N ASP A 55 -3.87 -4.90 -3.17
CA ASP A 55 -3.97 -4.67 -1.72
C ASP A 55 -3.26 -5.77 -0.91
N VAL A 56 -3.40 -7.03 -1.32
CA VAL A 56 -2.68 -8.14 -0.69
C VAL A 56 -1.18 -8.04 -0.94
N GLN A 57 -0.76 -7.72 -2.16
CA GLN A 57 0.65 -7.50 -2.49
C GLN A 57 1.27 -6.39 -1.62
N SER A 58 0.57 -5.26 -1.48
CA SER A 58 0.95 -4.13 -0.63
C SER A 58 1.02 -4.51 0.85
N PHE A 59 0.06 -5.31 1.33
CA PHE A 59 0.09 -5.83 2.70
C PHE A 59 1.32 -6.69 2.99
N PHE A 60 1.69 -7.59 2.07
CA PHE A 60 2.91 -8.39 2.21
C PHE A 60 4.16 -7.50 2.25
N ALA A 61 4.28 -6.54 1.32
CA ALA A 61 5.39 -5.59 1.28
C ALA A 61 5.53 -4.80 2.60
N SER A 62 4.42 -4.22 3.06
CA SER A 62 4.36 -3.41 4.27
C SER A 62 4.73 -4.22 5.52
N GLU A 63 4.24 -5.44 5.64
CA GLU A 63 4.54 -6.28 6.79
C GLU A 63 5.99 -6.79 6.79
N MET A 64 6.55 -7.12 5.62
CA MET A 64 7.97 -7.45 5.50
C MET A 64 8.86 -6.27 5.89
N ASN A 65 8.50 -5.06 5.44
CA ASN A 65 9.21 -3.84 5.78
C ASN A 65 9.12 -3.51 7.27
N ARG A 66 7.92 -3.63 7.87
CA ARG A 66 7.69 -3.44 9.31
C ARG A 66 8.53 -4.34 10.18
N HIS A 67 8.86 -5.54 9.69
CA HIS A 67 9.75 -6.48 10.38
C HIS A 67 11.23 -6.26 10.03
N GLY A 68 11.59 -5.27 9.20
CA GLY A 68 12.97 -4.91 8.88
C GLY A 68 13.60 -5.74 7.76
N PHE A 69 12.79 -6.33 6.88
CA PHE A 69 13.25 -7.13 5.74
C PHE A 69 13.14 -6.41 4.38
N GLY A 70 12.79 -5.12 4.41
CA GLY A 70 12.47 -4.33 3.21
C GLY A 70 11.09 -4.66 2.64
N GLU A 71 10.69 -3.94 1.60
CA GLU A 71 9.39 -4.07 0.92
C GLU A 71 9.35 -5.30 -0.01
N LYS A 72 9.67 -6.47 0.54
CA LYS A 72 9.61 -7.72 -0.20
C LYS A 72 8.16 -8.15 -0.42
N THR A 73 7.80 -8.42 -1.66
CA THR A 73 6.46 -8.93 -2.01
C THR A 73 6.52 -9.89 -3.20
N PHE A 74 5.36 -10.38 -3.62
CA PHE A 74 5.22 -11.27 -4.77
C PHE A 74 4.79 -10.49 -6.01
N ASP A 75 5.12 -10.98 -7.21
CA ASP A 75 4.56 -10.49 -8.47
C ASP A 75 3.31 -11.29 -8.84
N PHE A 76 2.39 -10.71 -9.63
CA PHE A 76 1.24 -11.42 -10.17
C PHE A 76 0.88 -10.93 -11.58
N LYS A 77 0.26 -11.81 -12.38
CA LYS A 77 -0.19 -11.49 -13.75
C LYS A 77 -1.62 -10.95 -13.77
N ASP A 78 -1.98 -10.35 -14.90
CA ASP A 78 -3.37 -9.98 -15.20
C ASP A 78 -4.34 -11.16 -15.04
N ILE A 79 -5.58 -10.85 -14.68
CA ILE A 79 -6.62 -11.87 -14.45
C ILE A 79 -7.06 -12.50 -15.78
N GLU A 80 -6.84 -13.81 -15.90
CA GLU A 80 -7.37 -14.63 -17.00
C GLU A 80 -8.79 -15.12 -16.66
N VAL A 81 -9.76 -14.92 -17.56
CA VAL A 81 -11.11 -15.48 -17.41
C VAL A 81 -11.17 -16.86 -18.05
N VAL A 82 -11.48 -17.88 -17.25
CA VAL A 82 -11.63 -19.27 -17.68
C VAL A 82 -13.08 -19.72 -17.53
N GLU A 83 -13.66 -20.25 -18.61
CA GLU A 83 -15.02 -20.78 -18.60
C GLU A 83 -15.06 -22.27 -18.21
N GLY A 84 -15.70 -22.55 -17.08
CA GLY A 84 -16.00 -23.89 -16.61
C GLY A 84 -17.12 -24.54 -17.43
N LYS A 85 -17.06 -25.86 -17.55
CA LYS A 85 -18.03 -26.66 -18.34
C LYS A 85 -19.27 -27.03 -17.53
N ARG A 86 -19.24 -26.84 -16.21
CA ARG A 86 -20.26 -27.32 -15.27
C ARG A 86 -20.95 -26.16 -14.57
N LYS A 87 -22.16 -26.43 -14.07
CA LYS A 87 -22.88 -25.47 -13.24
C LYS A 87 -22.18 -25.28 -11.89
N LEU A 88 -22.36 -24.13 -11.25
CA LEU A 88 -21.81 -23.82 -9.93
C LEU A 88 -22.14 -24.92 -8.90
N SER A 89 -23.40 -25.38 -8.89
CA SER A 89 -23.86 -26.45 -8.00
C SER A 89 -23.20 -27.81 -8.23
N GLU A 90 -22.62 -28.04 -9.41
CA GLU A 90 -21.89 -29.27 -9.71
C GLU A 90 -20.45 -29.22 -9.21
N TYR A 91 -19.93 -28.06 -8.80
CA TYR A 91 -18.62 -27.93 -8.16
C TYR A 91 -18.69 -28.17 -6.64
N SER A 92 -19.85 -27.96 -6.00
CA SER A 92 -20.08 -28.12 -4.54
C SER A 92 -20.93 -29.36 -4.19
N GLY A 93 -20.56 -30.21 -3.22
CA GLY A 93 -21.46 -31.25 -2.67
C GLY A 93 -20.77 -32.52 -2.17
N LYS A 94 -21.49 -33.60 -1.80
CA LYS A 94 -20.94 -34.90 -1.28
C LYS A 94 -19.92 -35.61 -2.20
N LEU A 95 -19.73 -35.10 -3.42
CA LEU A 95 -18.67 -35.43 -4.39
C LEU A 95 -17.44 -34.48 -4.28
N GLY A 96 -17.38 -33.66 -3.23
CA GLY A 96 -16.60 -32.41 -3.06
C GLY A 96 -15.11 -32.60 -2.80
N GLU A 97 -14.65 -33.83 -2.61
CA GLU A 97 -13.21 -34.13 -2.56
C GLU A 97 -12.46 -33.75 -3.86
N ARG A 98 -13.15 -33.29 -4.91
CA ARG A 98 -12.61 -33.02 -6.24
C ARG A 98 -12.81 -31.61 -6.78
N LEU A 99 -13.25 -30.62 -5.99
CA LEU A 99 -13.39 -29.24 -6.49
C LEU A 99 -12.11 -28.76 -7.18
N HIS A 100 -10.98 -28.85 -6.46
CA HIS A 100 -9.67 -28.50 -6.98
C HIS A 100 -9.32 -29.33 -8.22
N GLU A 101 -9.58 -30.65 -8.23
CA GLU A 101 -9.32 -31.49 -9.41
C GLU A 101 -10.11 -31.05 -10.64
N ARG A 102 -11.36 -30.61 -10.46
CA ARG A 102 -12.19 -30.13 -11.57
C ARG A 102 -11.70 -28.81 -12.12
N ILE A 103 -11.37 -27.85 -11.24
CA ILE A 103 -10.80 -26.56 -11.65
C ILE A 103 -9.47 -26.81 -12.37
N ILE A 104 -8.58 -27.63 -11.80
CA ILE A 104 -7.30 -28.00 -12.42
C ILE A 104 -7.50 -28.58 -13.84
N ASN A 105 -8.47 -29.50 -13.99
CA ASN A 105 -8.74 -30.17 -15.27
C ASN A 105 -9.42 -29.26 -16.30
N GLU A 106 -10.24 -28.30 -15.87
CA GLU A 106 -11.00 -27.43 -16.77
C GLU A 106 -10.28 -26.11 -17.09
N SER A 107 -9.29 -25.72 -16.28
CA SER A 107 -8.39 -24.58 -16.51
C SER A 107 -7.08 -24.94 -17.22
N ASP A 108 -6.94 -26.19 -17.67
CA ASP A 108 -5.73 -26.73 -18.32
C ASP A 108 -4.43 -26.53 -17.51
N MET A 109 -4.52 -26.36 -16.19
CA MET A 109 -3.38 -26.09 -15.30
C MET A 109 -2.34 -27.23 -15.32
N ILE A 110 -2.76 -28.47 -15.54
CA ILE A 110 -1.84 -29.62 -15.70
C ILE A 110 -1.01 -29.50 -16.99
N GLN A 111 -1.58 -28.93 -18.05
CA GLN A 111 -0.86 -28.74 -19.31
C GLN A 111 0.18 -27.62 -19.20
N ARG A 112 -0.02 -26.67 -18.26
CA ARG A 112 0.89 -25.57 -17.98
C ARG A 112 2.16 -25.97 -17.22
N GLY A 113 2.27 -27.22 -16.74
CA GLY A 113 3.47 -27.73 -16.05
C GLY A 113 3.46 -27.53 -14.52
N PHE A 114 4.44 -28.11 -13.85
CA PHE A 114 4.63 -28.03 -12.38
C PHE A 114 5.99 -27.41 -12.08
N ASP A 115 6.07 -26.08 -12.13
CA ASP A 115 7.32 -25.32 -12.05
C ASP A 115 7.30 -24.33 -10.88
N ASN A 116 6.84 -24.79 -9.70
CA ASN A 116 6.62 -23.96 -8.51
C ASN A 116 5.62 -22.80 -8.69
N GLN A 117 4.70 -22.94 -9.65
CA GLN A 117 3.71 -21.91 -9.95
C GLN A 117 2.64 -21.80 -8.87
N ILE A 118 2.29 -20.58 -8.47
CA ILE A 118 1.12 -20.29 -7.64
C ILE A 118 -0.03 -19.85 -8.55
N TYR A 119 -1.20 -20.45 -8.37
CA TYR A 119 -2.44 -20.10 -9.04
C TYR A 119 -3.42 -19.56 -8.00
N VAL A 120 -3.87 -18.31 -8.16
CA VAL A 120 -4.97 -17.73 -7.39
C VAL A 120 -6.22 -17.74 -8.25
N VAL A 121 -7.22 -18.49 -7.82
CA VAL A 121 -8.49 -18.68 -8.53
C VAL A 121 -9.61 -17.99 -7.78
N PHE A 122 -10.11 -16.89 -8.35
CA PHE A 122 -11.39 -16.30 -7.95
C PHE A 122 -12.54 -17.13 -8.52
N PHE A 123 -13.27 -17.83 -7.65
CA PHE A 123 -14.33 -18.76 -8.04
C PHE A 123 -15.69 -18.05 -8.11
N GLY A 124 -16.11 -17.78 -9.34
CA GLY A 124 -17.25 -16.94 -9.65
C GLY A 124 -18.58 -17.45 -9.08
N GLY A 125 -19.31 -16.55 -8.41
CA GLY A 125 -20.67 -16.78 -7.92
C GLY A 125 -20.78 -17.67 -6.68
N SER A 126 -19.66 -18.19 -6.16
CA SER A 126 -19.67 -19.02 -4.96
C SER A 126 -19.58 -18.18 -3.68
N GLU A 127 -20.33 -18.54 -2.65
CA GLU A 127 -20.27 -17.91 -1.31
C GLU A 127 -19.36 -18.68 -0.32
N HIS A 128 -18.95 -19.90 -0.70
CA HIS A 128 -18.09 -20.75 0.12
C HIS A 128 -17.37 -21.78 -0.75
N ILE A 129 -16.34 -22.43 -0.21
CA ILE A 129 -15.62 -23.52 -0.87
C ILE A 129 -15.78 -24.78 -0.01
N ASP A 130 -16.68 -25.70 -0.39
CA ASP A 130 -16.91 -26.97 0.33
C ASP A 130 -17.08 -26.84 1.87
N GLY A 131 -17.69 -25.75 2.34
CA GLY A 131 -17.93 -25.47 3.75
C GLY A 131 -16.77 -24.76 4.48
N VAL A 132 -15.69 -24.41 3.79
CA VAL A 132 -14.63 -23.49 4.25
C VAL A 132 -14.70 -22.16 3.51
N SER A 133 -14.13 -21.11 4.11
CA SER A 133 -14.18 -19.75 3.57
C SER A 133 -13.28 -19.57 2.34
N GLY A 134 -12.18 -20.30 2.25
CA GLY A 134 -11.22 -20.34 1.15
C GLY A 134 -10.43 -21.65 1.19
N LEU A 135 -9.61 -21.91 0.17
CA LEU A 135 -8.78 -23.11 0.09
C LEU A 135 -7.42 -22.82 -0.50
N SER A 136 -6.35 -23.14 0.23
CA SER A 136 -4.99 -23.23 -0.32
C SER A 136 -4.49 -24.67 -0.29
N ARG A 137 -3.93 -25.15 -1.42
CA ARG A 137 -3.48 -26.53 -1.57
C ARG A 137 -2.24 -26.65 -2.44
N THR A 138 -1.24 -27.36 -1.92
CA THR A 138 -0.06 -27.76 -2.70
C THR A 138 -0.39 -28.93 -3.64
N LEU A 139 -0.02 -28.78 -4.90
CA LEU A 139 -0.20 -29.73 -6.00
C LEU A 139 1.14 -30.30 -6.42
N CYS A 140 1.45 -31.49 -5.92
CA CYS A 140 2.67 -32.22 -6.29
C CYS A 140 2.33 -33.43 -7.18
N PRO A 141 2.95 -33.61 -8.36
CA PRO A 141 2.80 -34.83 -9.12
C PRO A 141 3.48 -35.98 -8.36
N LYS A 142 2.70 -36.94 -7.85
CA LYS A 142 3.24 -38.16 -7.23
C LYS A 142 3.23 -39.30 -8.24
N ALA A 143 4.25 -39.40 -9.09
CA ALA A 143 4.51 -40.63 -9.83
C ALA A 143 5.21 -41.65 -8.90
N PRO A 144 4.82 -42.95 -8.91
CA PRO A 144 5.48 -43.97 -8.10
C PRO A 144 6.98 -44.04 -8.42
N GLY A 145 7.84 -43.86 -7.41
CA GLY A 145 9.28 -44.00 -7.55
C GLY A 145 10.04 -42.76 -8.07
N GLN A 146 9.37 -41.64 -8.34
CA GLN A 146 10.03 -40.37 -8.65
C GLN A 146 10.23 -39.51 -7.39
N LYS A 147 11.36 -38.81 -7.32
CA LYS A 147 11.58 -37.73 -6.35
C LYS A 147 10.64 -36.59 -6.73
N ILE A 148 9.89 -36.03 -5.78
CA ILE A 148 9.10 -34.82 -6.01
C ILE A 148 10.11 -33.68 -6.22
N ILE A 149 10.09 -33.05 -7.39
CA ILE A 149 11.08 -32.01 -7.76
C ILE A 149 10.46 -30.60 -7.70
N TYR A 150 9.19 -30.46 -8.09
CA TYR A 150 8.48 -29.18 -8.10
C TYR A 150 6.99 -29.39 -7.79
N CYS A 151 6.38 -28.44 -7.09
CA CYS A 151 4.95 -28.47 -6.74
C CYS A 151 4.32 -27.10 -7.01
N ASN A 152 3.15 -27.08 -7.61
CA ASN A 152 2.37 -25.83 -7.73
C ASN A 152 1.57 -25.60 -6.45
N ASN A 153 1.12 -24.37 -6.21
CA ASN A 153 0.11 -24.08 -5.19
C ASN A 153 -1.16 -23.57 -5.87
N LEU A 154 -2.31 -24.04 -5.40
CA LEU A 154 -3.62 -23.61 -5.85
C LEU A 154 -4.35 -22.96 -4.68
N VAL A 155 -4.66 -21.68 -4.84
CA VAL A 155 -5.48 -20.88 -3.94
C VAL A 155 -6.83 -20.68 -4.61
N ILE A 156 -7.93 -20.94 -3.90
CA ILE A 156 -9.30 -20.77 -4.38
C ILE A 156 -10.04 -19.86 -3.42
N ILE A 157 -10.50 -18.71 -3.94
CA ILE A 157 -11.18 -17.66 -3.20
C ILE A 157 -12.60 -17.50 -3.79
N PRO A 158 -13.67 -17.70 -3.01
CA PRO A 158 -15.03 -17.45 -3.49
C PRO A 158 -15.25 -15.95 -3.74
N THR A 159 -15.93 -15.58 -4.83
CA THR A 159 -16.22 -14.15 -5.11
C THR A 159 -17.46 -13.63 -4.39
N GLY A 160 -18.36 -14.52 -3.96
CA GLY A 160 -19.60 -14.20 -3.22
C GLY A 160 -19.39 -13.82 -1.75
N VAL A 161 -18.16 -13.49 -1.34
CA VAL A 161 -17.82 -13.06 0.03
C VAL A 161 -17.12 -11.70 0.06
N PRO A 162 -17.65 -10.66 -0.64
CA PRO A 162 -16.95 -9.37 -0.83
C PRO A 162 -16.52 -8.71 0.48
N ARG A 163 -17.24 -9.02 1.56
CA ARG A 163 -16.95 -8.56 2.91
C ARG A 163 -15.58 -9.02 3.42
N ILE A 164 -15.24 -10.29 3.26
CA ILE A 164 -14.02 -10.90 3.84
C ILE A 164 -12.97 -11.21 2.79
N ILE A 165 -13.23 -10.91 1.50
CA ILE A 165 -12.40 -11.38 0.39
C ILE A 165 -10.95 -10.94 0.52
N LEU A 166 -10.71 -9.72 1.01
CA LEU A 166 -9.40 -9.14 1.16
C LEU A 166 -8.53 -9.86 2.22
N PRO A 167 -8.93 -9.94 3.51
CA PRO A 167 -8.15 -10.67 4.50
C PRO A 167 -8.16 -12.20 4.27
N LEU A 168 -9.17 -12.73 3.59
CA LEU A 168 -9.18 -14.13 3.15
C LEU A 168 -8.12 -14.38 2.07
N ALA A 169 -8.01 -13.52 1.06
CA ALA A 169 -7.01 -13.63 0.01
C ALA A 169 -5.59 -13.60 0.60
N ALA A 170 -5.31 -12.66 1.51
CA ALA A 170 -4.02 -12.60 2.21
C ALA A 170 -3.72 -13.89 3.00
N HIS A 171 -4.71 -14.44 3.70
CA HIS A 171 -4.58 -15.69 4.46
C HIS A 171 -4.24 -16.89 3.56
N GLU A 172 -5.01 -17.10 2.49
CA GLU A 172 -4.84 -18.26 1.62
C GLU A 172 -3.57 -18.16 0.74
N ILE A 173 -3.19 -16.95 0.34
CA ILE A 173 -1.90 -16.68 -0.32
C ILE A 173 -0.74 -16.93 0.66
N GLY A 174 -0.88 -16.58 1.94
CA GLY A 174 0.10 -16.93 2.97
C GLY A 174 0.36 -18.44 3.04
N HIS A 175 -0.68 -19.27 2.94
CA HIS A 175 -0.52 -20.72 2.82
C HIS A 175 0.23 -21.17 1.56
N ALA A 176 0.02 -20.50 0.42
CA ALA A 176 0.78 -20.79 -0.79
C ALA A 176 2.27 -20.48 -0.64
N PHE A 177 2.61 -19.51 0.21
CA PHE A 177 3.98 -19.23 0.66
C PHE A 177 4.42 -20.07 1.86
N SER A 178 3.76 -21.21 2.10
CA SER A 178 4.10 -22.18 3.15
C SER A 178 3.94 -21.67 4.59
N LEU A 179 3.21 -20.59 4.81
CA LEU A 179 2.85 -20.18 6.16
C LEU A 179 1.81 -21.13 6.76
N GLY A 180 2.02 -21.51 8.02
CA GLY A 180 1.07 -22.30 8.79
C GLY A 180 0.11 -21.43 9.57
N HIS A 181 -0.98 -22.00 10.07
CA HIS A 181 -1.87 -21.26 10.97
C HIS A 181 -1.13 -20.79 12.23
N SER A 182 -1.36 -19.53 12.60
CA SER A 182 -0.91 -18.97 13.86
C SER A 182 -1.79 -19.45 15.01
N VAL A 183 -1.15 -19.81 16.13
CA VAL A 183 -1.86 -20.09 17.39
C VAL A 183 -2.21 -18.82 18.17
N LYS A 184 -1.63 -17.67 17.78
CA LYS A 184 -1.80 -16.40 18.47
C LYS A 184 -2.73 -15.51 17.67
N ARG A 185 -3.91 -15.25 18.22
CA ARG A 185 -4.92 -14.41 17.55
C ARG A 185 -4.49 -12.95 17.37
N LEU A 186 -3.88 -12.37 18.40
CA LEU A 186 -3.59 -10.93 18.44
C LEU A 186 -2.09 -10.67 18.60
N ILE A 187 -1.56 -9.75 17.80
CA ILE A 187 -0.20 -9.25 17.89
C ILE A 187 -0.30 -7.73 18.01
N VAL A 188 0.01 -7.22 19.21
CA VAL A 188 -0.04 -5.77 19.53
C VAL A 188 -1.39 -5.15 19.11
N GLY A 189 -2.49 -5.80 19.48
CA GLY A 189 -3.84 -5.31 19.22
C GLY A 189 -4.43 -5.61 17.83
N LYS A 190 -3.60 -5.97 16.84
CA LYS A 190 -4.03 -6.38 15.49
C LYS A 190 -4.18 -7.90 15.37
N VAL A 191 -5.00 -8.37 14.44
CA VAL A 191 -5.25 -9.80 14.19
C VAL A 191 -4.12 -10.39 13.38
N ASP A 192 -3.57 -11.52 13.82
CA ASP A 192 -2.61 -12.26 13.00
C ASP A 192 -3.32 -12.81 11.75
N VAL A 193 -2.86 -12.43 10.56
CA VAL A 193 -3.49 -12.81 9.30
C VAL A 193 -3.50 -14.32 9.10
N MET A 194 -2.56 -15.06 9.69
CA MET A 194 -2.53 -16.52 9.64
C MET A 194 -3.34 -17.17 10.76
N TYR A 195 -4.05 -16.42 11.62
CA TYR A 195 -4.91 -16.99 12.65
C TYR A 195 -6.19 -17.59 12.07
N SER A 196 -6.51 -18.83 12.45
CA SER A 196 -7.71 -19.54 12.03
C SER A 196 -8.56 -20.00 13.23
N PRO A 197 -9.90 -19.82 13.21
CA PRO A 197 -10.66 -19.23 12.11
C PRO A 197 -10.46 -17.71 12.03
N LEU A 198 -10.55 -17.18 10.80
CA LEU A 198 -10.41 -15.76 10.52
C LEU A 198 -11.57 -15.00 11.21
N HIS A 199 -11.29 -14.39 12.36
CA HIS A 199 -12.29 -13.66 13.13
C HIS A 199 -12.29 -12.20 12.72
N VAL A 200 -13.12 -11.86 11.74
CA VAL A 200 -13.27 -10.47 11.33
C VAL A 200 -14.38 -9.81 12.15
N LYS A 201 -14.10 -8.62 12.70
CA LYS A 201 -15.10 -7.87 13.47
C LYS A 201 -16.22 -7.43 12.52
N PRO A 202 -17.49 -7.41 12.96
CA PRO A 202 -18.56 -6.79 12.17
C PRO A 202 -18.24 -5.30 11.96
N GLY A 203 -18.00 -4.90 10.70
CA GLY A 203 -17.95 -3.49 10.30
C GLY A 203 -16.59 -2.90 9.87
N VAL A 204 -15.49 -3.64 9.89
CA VAL A 204 -14.17 -3.18 9.36
C VAL A 204 -13.43 -4.38 8.77
N MET A 205 -13.00 -4.33 7.49
CA MET A 205 -12.24 -5.42 6.82
C MET A 205 -11.18 -4.90 5.83
N THR A 206 -10.50 -3.81 6.18
CA THR A 206 -9.23 -3.44 5.53
C THR A 206 -8.12 -4.35 6.09
N LEU A 207 -7.04 -4.53 5.33
CA LEU A 207 -5.87 -5.28 5.81
C LEU A 207 -5.12 -4.57 6.95
N GLU A 208 -5.49 -3.33 7.26
CA GLU A 208 -4.90 -2.51 8.33
C GLU A 208 -5.07 -3.12 9.73
N ASP A 209 -6.14 -3.89 9.94
CA ASP A 209 -6.41 -4.61 11.20
C ASP A 209 -5.63 -5.94 11.31
N PHE A 210 -4.90 -6.32 10.26
CA PHE A 210 -4.18 -7.58 10.15
C PHE A 210 -2.67 -7.38 10.16
N VAL A 211 -1.95 -8.43 10.56
CA VAL A 211 -0.48 -8.43 10.68
C VAL A 211 0.11 -9.84 10.51
N PHE A 212 1.35 -9.93 10.02
CA PHE A 212 2.22 -11.09 10.20
C PHE A 212 2.92 -11.09 11.56
N SER A 213 3.15 -12.29 12.08
CA SER A 213 4.10 -12.46 13.17
C SER A 213 5.53 -12.25 12.67
N LYS A 214 6.44 -11.82 13.55
CA LYS A 214 7.87 -11.73 13.22
C LYS A 214 8.42 -13.07 12.73
N LYS A 215 7.88 -14.18 13.24
CA LYS A 215 8.24 -15.56 12.82
C LYS A 215 7.89 -15.79 11.35
N ASP A 216 6.68 -15.43 10.94
CA ASP A 216 6.22 -15.63 9.56
C ASP A 216 6.97 -14.70 8.61
N ALA A 217 7.17 -13.43 8.97
CA ALA A 217 7.99 -12.52 8.18
C ALA A 217 9.44 -12.99 8.03
N THR A 218 10.02 -13.61 9.07
CA THR A 218 11.37 -14.21 8.99
C THR A 218 11.38 -15.39 8.04
N PHE A 219 10.37 -16.27 8.13
CA PHE A 219 10.23 -17.41 7.24
C PHE A 219 10.09 -16.99 5.76
N LEU A 220 9.27 -15.97 5.49
CA LEU A 220 9.12 -15.41 4.15
C LEU A 220 10.42 -14.78 3.64
N ASN A 221 11.16 -14.08 4.50
CA ASN A 221 12.43 -13.46 4.13
C ASN A 221 13.50 -14.47 3.72
N ASP A 222 13.52 -15.61 4.41
CA ASP A 222 14.50 -16.67 4.21
C ASP A 222 14.14 -17.58 3.01
N GLY A 223 12.92 -17.43 2.46
CA GLY A 223 12.46 -18.11 1.26
C GLY A 223 12.60 -17.26 0.00
N ASP A 224 12.37 -17.89 -1.15
CA ASP A 224 12.50 -17.27 -2.48
C ASP A 224 11.17 -16.77 -3.05
N SER A 225 10.08 -16.86 -2.27
CA SER A 225 8.73 -16.52 -2.73
C SER A 225 8.44 -15.03 -2.82
N LEU A 226 9.25 -14.19 -2.16
CA LEU A 226 9.11 -12.72 -2.19
C LEU A 226 10.44 -12.09 -2.60
N SER A 227 10.38 -11.07 -3.43
CA SER A 227 11.55 -10.30 -3.87
C SER A 227 11.36 -8.80 -3.62
N VAL A 228 12.47 -8.07 -3.62
CA VAL A 228 12.43 -6.60 -3.64
C VAL A 228 12.13 -6.19 -5.07
N GLN A 229 11.05 -5.45 -5.29
CA GLN A 229 10.73 -4.96 -6.63
C GLN A 229 11.70 -3.83 -7.01
N ASP A 230 12.49 -4.05 -8.06
CA ASP A 230 13.35 -3.01 -8.65
C ASP A 230 12.47 -2.23 -9.65
N SER A 231 12.24 -0.95 -9.36
CA SER A 231 11.39 -0.10 -10.22
C SER A 231 12.12 0.22 -11.53
N GLN A 232 11.71 -0.40 -12.64
CA GLN A 232 12.10 0.02 -13.99
C GLN A 232 10.90 0.14 -14.95
N ASP A 233 10.56 1.41 -15.22
CA ASP A 233 10.21 2.07 -16.50
C ASP A 233 9.02 1.59 -17.36
N GLU A 234 7.93 2.39 -17.44
CA GLU A 234 7.72 3.52 -18.39
C GLU A 234 6.22 3.94 -18.43
N SER A 235 5.94 5.21 -18.11
CA SER A 235 4.75 6.02 -18.41
C SER A 235 3.40 5.32 -18.69
N GLN A 236 2.57 5.17 -17.66
CA GLN A 236 1.12 5.42 -17.75
C GLN A 236 0.72 6.22 -16.51
N GLU A 237 -0.30 7.05 -16.65
CA GLU A 237 -0.68 8.15 -15.76
C GLU A 237 -0.51 7.81 -14.27
N ILE A 238 0.20 8.69 -13.56
CA ILE A 238 0.41 8.59 -12.12
C ILE A 238 -0.95 8.82 -11.45
N ASP A 239 -1.71 7.74 -11.30
CA ASP A 239 -2.76 7.64 -10.30
C ASP A 239 -2.12 7.32 -8.96
N ALA A 240 -2.60 8.01 -7.94
CA ALA A 240 -1.95 8.14 -6.65
C ALA A 240 -2.19 6.93 -5.76
N ASP A 241 -1.15 6.14 -5.50
CA ASP A 241 -1.07 5.42 -4.23
C ASP A 241 0.39 5.30 -3.78
N VAL A 242 0.76 6.17 -2.84
CA VAL A 242 2.02 6.09 -2.08
C VAL A 242 1.66 5.61 -0.69
N ASN A 243 1.85 4.32 -0.43
CA ASN A 243 1.80 3.70 0.89
C ASN A 243 2.99 2.72 0.97
N ALA A 244 4.12 2.99 1.61
CA ALA A 244 4.38 3.88 2.73
C ALA A 244 5.66 4.69 2.48
N VAL A 245 5.60 6.01 2.65
CA VAL A 245 6.84 6.75 2.92
C VAL A 245 7.22 6.41 4.37
N PRO A 246 8.39 5.78 4.63
CA PRO A 246 8.85 5.58 6.00
C PRO A 246 8.83 6.92 6.74
N ASP A 247 8.37 6.91 7.99
CA ASP A 247 8.22 8.10 8.85
C ASP A 247 7.10 9.10 8.45
N LEU A 248 6.18 8.73 7.54
CA LEU A 248 4.99 9.54 7.27
C LEU A 248 4.07 9.54 8.50
N VAL A 249 3.90 10.71 9.10
CA VAL A 249 3.10 10.90 10.33
C VAL A 249 1.62 11.11 10.02
N ALA A 250 1.29 11.86 8.97
CA ALA A 250 -0.09 12.12 8.56
C ALA A 250 -0.14 12.48 7.08
N TYR A 251 -1.19 12.03 6.38
CA TYR A 251 -1.46 12.35 4.99
C TYR A 251 -2.95 12.62 4.79
N TYR A 252 -3.28 13.82 4.32
CA TYR A 252 -4.66 14.25 4.10
C TYR A 252 -4.83 14.57 2.61
N PRO A 253 -5.31 13.62 1.79
CA PRO A 253 -5.54 13.86 0.38
C PRO A 253 -6.69 14.84 0.14
N PHE A 254 -7.63 14.93 1.10
CA PHE A 254 -8.87 15.72 1.00
C PHE A 254 -9.82 15.29 -0.11
N ASP A 255 -9.78 13.99 -0.48
CA ASP A 255 -10.74 13.34 -1.35
C ASP A 255 -12.09 13.15 -0.65
N ARG A 256 -12.83 14.25 -0.53
CA ARG A 256 -14.19 14.36 0.06
C ARG A 256 -14.30 14.09 1.56
N ASN A 257 -13.19 13.88 2.25
CA ASN A 257 -13.13 13.78 3.71
C ASN A 257 -11.90 14.53 4.25
N SER A 258 -11.75 14.54 5.57
CA SER A 258 -10.56 15.09 6.25
C SER A 258 -9.78 14.00 6.99
N ASP A 259 -9.86 12.77 6.50
CA ASP A 259 -9.29 11.62 7.17
C ASP A 259 -7.79 11.49 6.84
N ASP A 260 -7.01 11.15 7.85
CA ASP A 260 -5.61 10.76 7.67
C ASP A 260 -5.52 9.37 7.01
N THR A 261 -4.89 9.29 5.84
CA THR A 261 -4.64 8.05 5.09
C THR A 261 -3.20 7.54 5.24
N SER A 262 -2.39 8.11 6.13
CA SER A 262 -1.03 7.62 6.44
C SER A 262 -1.00 6.29 7.21
N GLY A 263 -2.16 5.85 7.73
CA GLY A 263 -2.27 4.67 8.59
C GLY A 263 -2.00 4.93 10.07
N ASN A 264 -1.71 6.18 10.48
CA ASN A 264 -1.51 6.55 11.88
C ASN A 264 -2.78 6.99 12.63
N GLY A 265 -3.91 7.11 11.92
CA GLY A 265 -5.20 7.43 12.53
C GLY A 265 -5.28 8.86 13.08
N ASN A 266 -4.46 9.78 12.56
CA ASN A 266 -4.47 11.18 12.94
C ASN A 266 -5.64 11.96 12.28
N HIS A 267 -6.83 11.35 12.16
CA HIS A 267 -7.91 11.93 11.35
C HIS A 267 -8.28 13.35 11.78
N GLY A 268 -8.48 14.21 10.77
CA GLY A 268 -8.87 15.59 10.96
C GLY A 268 -10.37 15.72 11.21
N ARG A 269 -10.74 16.75 11.97
CA ARG A 269 -12.12 17.17 12.19
C ARG A 269 -12.36 18.54 11.58
N VAL A 270 -13.24 18.62 10.60
CA VAL A 270 -13.62 19.91 9.99
C VAL A 270 -14.35 20.80 11.00
N ILE A 271 -13.90 22.05 11.10
CA ILE A 271 -14.55 23.13 11.85
C ILE A 271 -14.91 24.25 10.86
N GLY A 272 -16.14 24.75 10.93
CA GLY A 272 -16.65 25.80 10.05
C GLY A 272 -17.37 25.27 8.82
N THR A 273 -17.41 26.07 7.75
CA THR A 273 -18.09 25.75 6.50
C THR A 273 -17.06 25.55 5.40
N ILE A 274 -17.00 24.33 4.87
CA ILE A 274 -16.07 23.92 3.82
C ILE A 274 -16.81 23.54 2.54
N ASN A 275 -16.07 23.47 1.45
CA ASN A 275 -16.46 22.74 0.25
C ASN A 275 -15.28 21.86 -0.21
N TYR A 276 -15.57 20.76 -0.89
CA TYR A 276 -14.56 20.06 -1.68
C TYR A 276 -14.67 20.54 -3.12
N VAL A 277 -13.53 20.84 -3.74
CA VAL A 277 -13.41 21.37 -5.10
C VAL A 277 -12.35 20.57 -5.85
N GLU A 278 -12.29 20.70 -7.18
CA GLU A 278 -11.22 20.08 -7.97
C GLU A 278 -9.85 20.54 -7.47
N GLY A 279 -9.02 19.59 -7.06
CA GLY A 279 -7.72 19.80 -6.45
C GLY A 279 -6.57 19.86 -7.45
N LYS A 280 -5.34 19.92 -6.93
CA LYS A 280 -4.14 19.70 -7.75
C LYS A 280 -4.04 18.24 -8.20
N PHE A 281 -4.42 17.34 -7.29
CA PHE A 281 -4.62 15.91 -7.45
C PHE A 281 -5.93 15.59 -6.74
N GLY A 282 -6.82 14.82 -7.36
CA GLY A 282 -8.13 14.49 -6.78
C GLY A 282 -8.97 15.73 -6.41
N ASP A 283 -9.70 15.64 -5.30
CA ASP A 283 -10.42 16.76 -4.70
C ASP A 283 -9.51 17.50 -3.69
N ALA A 284 -9.76 18.78 -3.45
CA ALA A 284 -9.11 19.59 -2.43
C ALA A 284 -10.15 20.25 -1.50
N ILE A 285 -9.74 20.52 -0.25
CA ILE A 285 -10.57 21.22 0.70
C ILE A 285 -10.48 22.75 0.51
N ALA A 286 -11.60 23.38 0.18
CA ALA A 286 -11.74 24.83 0.12
C ALA A 286 -12.16 25.38 1.49
N LEU A 287 -11.25 26.11 2.14
CA LEU A 287 -11.45 26.71 3.45
C LEU A 287 -11.92 28.16 3.33
N ASN A 288 -13.06 28.49 3.94
CA ASN A 288 -13.53 29.86 4.09
C ASN A 288 -12.96 30.52 5.36
N ASN A 289 -13.12 31.84 5.51
CA ASN A 289 -12.66 32.56 6.69
C ASN A 289 -13.20 31.94 7.99
N GLY A 290 -12.29 31.57 8.91
CA GLY A 290 -12.61 30.91 10.17
C GLY A 290 -12.88 29.40 10.09
N SER A 291 -12.74 28.78 8.91
CA SER A 291 -12.86 27.32 8.73
C SER A 291 -11.48 26.66 8.69
N TYR A 292 -11.34 25.49 9.28
CA TYR A 292 -10.08 24.76 9.37
C TYR A 292 -10.29 23.28 9.67
N VAL A 293 -9.28 22.46 9.41
CA VAL A 293 -9.23 21.07 9.84
C VAL A 293 -8.50 21.00 11.18
N GLN A 294 -9.19 20.54 12.22
CA GLN A 294 -8.62 20.36 13.55
C GLN A 294 -8.05 18.95 13.68
N MET A 295 -6.78 18.85 14.04
CA MET A 295 -6.11 17.60 14.39
C MET A 295 -5.87 17.56 15.90
N TYR A 296 -6.02 16.39 16.52
CA TYR A 296 -5.67 16.18 17.93
C TYR A 296 -4.26 15.61 18.03
N ALA A 297 -3.56 15.96 19.11
CA ALA A 297 -2.27 15.34 19.38
C ALA A 297 -2.43 13.84 19.67
N SER A 298 -1.46 13.06 19.23
CA SER A 298 -1.37 11.61 19.37
C SER A 298 0.07 11.20 19.73
N ASP A 299 0.33 9.90 19.79
CA ASP A 299 1.68 9.37 20.01
C ASP A 299 2.62 9.67 18.83
N SER A 300 2.08 9.88 17.61
CA SER A 300 2.86 10.17 16.40
C SER A 300 2.77 11.64 15.95
N LEU A 301 1.72 12.37 16.31
CA LEU A 301 1.49 13.75 15.90
C LEU A 301 1.41 14.68 17.10
N HIS A 302 2.31 15.66 17.18
CA HIS A 302 2.32 16.68 18.23
C HIS A 302 2.17 18.07 17.63
N GLY A 303 1.43 18.95 18.32
CA GLY A 303 1.17 20.31 17.85
C GLY A 303 2.36 21.27 18.02
N ASP A 304 3.50 20.81 18.54
CA ASP A 304 4.67 21.65 18.83
C ASP A 304 5.90 21.13 18.08
N PHE A 305 5.92 21.33 16.76
CA PHE A 305 6.97 20.90 15.83
C PHE A 305 8.40 21.41 16.15
N PHE A 306 8.62 22.09 17.28
CA PHE A 306 9.84 22.84 17.60
C PHE A 306 10.62 22.29 18.80
N LYS A 307 10.08 21.29 19.50
CA LYS A 307 10.60 20.93 20.82
C LYS A 307 11.33 19.61 20.91
N ALA A 308 11.31 18.74 19.91
CA ALA A 308 11.98 17.45 20.08
C ALA A 308 12.42 16.72 18.80
N ASP A 309 11.67 16.80 17.69
CA ASP A 309 11.82 15.81 16.61
C ASP A 309 12.03 16.46 15.24
N PRO A 310 12.88 15.85 14.37
CA PRO A 310 12.96 16.23 12.96
C PRO A 310 11.61 16.04 12.29
N PHE A 311 11.24 16.96 11.40
CA PHE A 311 9.97 16.87 10.68
C PHE A 311 10.10 17.36 9.25
N THR A 312 9.16 16.93 8.41
CA THR A 312 8.88 17.56 7.13
C THR A 312 7.37 17.75 6.98
N LEU A 313 6.95 18.96 6.61
CA LEU A 313 5.58 19.28 6.21
C LEU A 313 5.57 19.57 4.72
N SER A 314 4.72 18.88 3.96
CA SER A 314 4.57 19.04 2.51
C SER A 314 3.09 19.20 2.16
N VAL A 315 2.75 20.21 1.36
CA VAL A 315 1.35 20.55 1.05
C VAL A 315 1.22 21.27 -0.29
N TRP A 316 0.13 20.99 -1.01
CA TRP A 316 -0.32 21.81 -2.13
C TRP A 316 -1.35 22.83 -1.66
N VAL A 317 -1.16 24.09 -2.04
CA VAL A 317 -2.06 25.19 -1.67
C VAL A 317 -2.40 26.04 -2.88
N TYR A 318 -3.60 26.58 -2.89
CA TYR A 318 -4.11 27.50 -3.90
C TYR A 318 -4.49 28.82 -3.22
N PRO A 319 -3.54 29.75 -3.02
CA PRO A 319 -3.80 31.03 -2.37
C PRO A 319 -4.77 31.88 -3.21
N LYS A 320 -5.77 32.48 -2.56
CA LYS A 320 -6.71 33.43 -3.17
C LYS A 320 -6.33 34.85 -2.81
N THR A 321 -6.43 35.79 -3.74
CA THR A 321 -6.19 37.23 -3.46
C THR A 321 -7.14 37.75 -2.37
N GLY A 322 -6.64 38.58 -1.46
CA GLY A 322 -7.46 39.27 -0.45
C GLY A 322 -7.39 38.69 0.98
N THR A 323 -6.62 37.63 1.19
CA THR A 323 -6.12 37.22 2.51
C THR A 323 -4.68 37.72 2.66
N ALA A 324 -4.35 38.33 3.80
CA ALA A 324 -3.00 38.86 4.05
C ALA A 324 -2.10 37.87 4.82
N TYR A 325 -2.70 36.86 5.45
CA TYR A 325 -2.04 35.88 6.31
C TYR A 325 -2.80 34.54 6.26
N GLY A 326 -2.70 33.83 5.14
CA GLY A 326 -3.26 32.49 4.99
C GLY A 326 -2.54 31.47 5.87
N HIS A 327 -3.23 30.87 6.84
CA HIS A 327 -2.63 29.85 7.71
C HIS A 327 -2.65 28.49 7.02
N VAL A 328 -1.46 27.94 6.74
CA VAL A 328 -1.30 26.59 6.18
C VAL A 328 -1.26 25.57 7.31
N TRP A 329 -0.53 25.88 8.38
CA TRP A 329 -0.52 25.10 9.61
C TRP A 329 -0.44 26.02 10.82
N ARG A 330 -1.12 25.66 11.91
CA ARG A 330 -1.10 26.43 13.16
C ARG A 330 -1.30 25.53 14.37
N SER A 331 -0.42 25.67 15.36
CA SER A 331 -0.61 25.00 16.65
C SER A 331 -1.73 25.64 17.48
N TYR A 332 -2.37 24.84 18.35
CA TYR A 332 -3.33 25.36 19.32
C TYR A 332 -2.64 26.36 20.26
N PRO A 333 -3.32 27.44 20.73
CA PRO A 333 -2.68 28.46 21.53
C PRO A 333 -2.00 27.87 22.77
N LEU A 334 -0.70 28.10 22.88
CA LEU A 334 0.05 27.90 24.12
C LEU A 334 0.06 29.22 24.91
N GLU A 335 0.40 29.16 26.21
CA GLU A 335 0.57 30.34 27.05
C GLU A 335 1.70 31.22 26.49
N GLY A 336 1.35 32.16 25.59
CA GLY A 336 2.25 33.11 24.94
C GLY A 336 2.48 32.95 23.43
N GLY A 337 1.66 32.20 22.67
CA GLY A 337 1.68 32.28 21.19
C GLY A 337 1.25 31.01 20.44
N HIS A 338 1.40 31.05 19.11
CA HIS A 338 1.19 29.93 18.20
C HIS A 338 2.42 29.74 17.33
N ASN A 339 2.76 28.49 17.07
CA ASN A 339 3.63 28.18 15.96
C ASN A 339 2.79 28.15 14.69
N THR A 340 3.26 28.76 13.62
CA THR A 340 2.44 28.99 12.43
C THR A 340 3.29 29.03 11.18
N LEU A 341 2.91 28.19 10.21
CA LEU A 341 3.30 28.33 8.82
C LEU A 341 2.17 29.09 8.12
N PHE A 342 2.49 30.25 7.57
CA PHE A 342 1.52 31.05 6.83
C PHE A 342 2.13 31.58 5.54
N ILE A 343 1.22 31.95 4.66
CA ILE A 343 1.51 32.53 3.36
C ILE A 343 1.02 33.98 3.43
N ILE A 344 1.82 34.91 2.92
CA ILE A 344 1.46 36.31 2.73
C ILE A 344 1.18 36.47 1.24
N GLU A 345 -0.09 36.29 0.87
CA GLU A 345 -0.52 36.13 -0.51
C GLU A 345 -0.22 37.37 -1.36
N ASP A 346 -0.43 38.56 -0.81
CA ASP A 346 -0.19 39.85 -1.48
C ASP A 346 1.31 40.11 -1.74
N ALA A 347 2.20 39.50 -0.95
CA ALA A 347 3.64 39.66 -1.07
C ALA A 347 4.33 38.51 -1.80
N GLY A 348 3.61 37.40 -2.06
CA GLY A 348 4.22 36.19 -2.60
C GLY A 348 5.26 35.59 -1.66
N VAL A 349 5.04 35.66 -0.34
CA VAL A 349 5.99 35.23 0.71
C VAL A 349 5.44 34.02 1.47
N ILE A 350 6.30 33.05 1.76
CA ILE A 350 6.03 31.96 2.70
C ILE A 350 6.84 32.25 3.96
N SER A 351 6.19 32.26 5.11
CA SER A 351 6.81 32.65 6.37
C SER A 351 6.42 31.68 7.48
N TRP A 352 7.43 31.28 8.23
CA TRP A 352 7.32 30.41 9.37
C TRP A 352 7.66 31.21 10.63
N ARG A 353 6.74 31.25 11.60
CA ARG A 353 6.92 31.92 12.91
C ARG A 353 6.56 31.02 14.08
N GLY A 354 7.18 31.26 15.24
CA GLY A 354 6.97 30.44 16.43
C GLY A 354 7.74 30.92 17.65
N ARG A 355 7.73 30.12 18.71
CA ARG A 355 8.55 30.36 19.91
C ARG A 355 9.75 29.43 19.95
N ILE A 356 10.92 29.99 20.26
CA ILE A 356 12.16 29.26 20.51
C ILE A 356 12.51 29.46 21.99
N ASP A 357 12.70 28.37 22.73
CA ASP A 357 13.09 28.38 24.15
C ASP A 357 12.25 29.31 25.07
N GLY A 358 10.98 29.49 24.75
CA GLY A 358 10.07 30.32 25.55
C GLY A 358 10.15 31.82 25.24
N GLU A 359 10.86 32.24 24.21
CA GLU A 359 10.81 33.61 23.67
C GLU A 359 10.13 33.63 22.31
N TRP A 360 9.52 34.76 21.96
CA TRP A 360 8.95 34.95 20.61
C TRP A 360 10.09 35.22 19.64
N SER A 361 10.13 34.51 18.51
CA SER A 361 11.07 34.85 17.45
C SER A 361 10.64 36.19 16.84
N TRP A 362 11.25 37.29 17.30
CA TRP A 362 11.01 38.65 16.80
C TRP A 362 11.45 38.85 15.34
N GLY A 363 12.07 37.84 14.74
CA GLY A 363 12.36 37.70 13.33
C GLY A 363 12.05 36.27 12.89
N ASP A 364 11.58 36.13 11.67
CA ASP A 364 11.07 34.90 11.06
C ASP A 364 12.05 33.74 11.25
N LEU A 365 11.57 32.59 11.75
CA LEU A 365 12.41 31.39 11.83
C LEU A 365 12.93 31.02 10.44
N CYS A 366 12.06 31.15 9.44
CA CYS A 366 12.38 31.02 8.04
C CYS A 366 11.36 31.83 7.23
N GLU A 367 11.83 32.66 6.32
CA GLU A 367 10.98 33.43 5.39
C GLU A 367 11.63 33.44 4.01
N THR A 368 10.81 33.34 2.97
CA THR A 368 11.26 33.41 1.58
C THR A 368 11.38 34.86 1.10
N ASP A 369 12.13 35.07 0.02
CA ASP A 369 12.07 36.34 -0.70
C ASP A 369 10.64 36.63 -1.21
N PRO A 370 10.24 37.90 -1.32
CA PRO A 370 8.95 38.28 -1.88
C PRO A 370 8.84 37.99 -3.38
N GLY A 371 7.61 37.77 -3.86
CA GLY A 371 7.31 37.50 -5.26
C GLY A 371 7.60 36.06 -5.69
N LEU A 372 7.69 35.11 -4.76
CA LEU A 372 7.98 33.71 -5.06
C LEU A 372 6.81 33.01 -5.78
N PHE A 373 5.59 33.45 -5.53
CA PHE A 373 4.39 32.94 -6.18
C PHE A 373 3.37 34.03 -6.44
N GLU A 374 2.44 33.75 -7.36
CA GLU A 374 1.27 34.57 -7.63
C GLU A 374 0.01 33.90 -7.05
N ALA A 375 -0.92 34.71 -6.55
CA ALA A 375 -2.23 34.21 -6.14
C ALA A 375 -2.98 33.58 -7.33
N ASP A 376 -3.97 32.76 -7.03
CA ASP A 376 -4.76 32.00 -8.00
C ASP A 376 -3.95 30.97 -8.83
N THR A 377 -2.86 30.47 -8.26
CA THR A 377 -2.07 29.37 -8.83
C THR A 377 -1.80 28.28 -7.79
N TRP A 378 -1.72 27.02 -8.22
CA TRP A 378 -1.30 25.93 -7.33
C TRP A 378 0.19 26.02 -7.06
N ILE A 379 0.56 26.01 -5.78
CA ILE A 379 1.96 25.93 -5.34
C ILE A 379 2.16 24.75 -4.40
N HIS A 380 3.34 24.14 -4.50
CA HIS A 380 3.81 23.12 -3.58
C HIS A 380 4.72 23.78 -2.55
N VAL A 381 4.40 23.58 -1.28
CA VAL A 381 5.17 24.11 -0.14
C VAL A 381 5.68 22.93 0.66
N ALA A 382 7.01 22.87 0.83
CA ALA A 382 7.65 21.91 1.71
C ALA A 382 8.57 22.64 2.70
N VAL A 383 8.46 22.31 3.98
CA VAL A 383 9.38 22.78 5.02
C VAL A 383 9.91 21.60 5.80
N THR A 384 11.22 21.59 6.01
CA THR A 384 11.93 20.53 6.72
C THR A 384 12.76 21.11 7.85
N ASN A 385 12.86 20.37 8.95
CA ASN A 385 13.76 20.63 10.07
C ASN A 385 14.44 19.30 10.43
N ASP A 386 15.74 19.35 10.62
CA ASP A 386 16.60 18.20 10.90
C ASP A 386 16.71 17.83 12.39
N GLY A 387 15.92 18.49 13.25
CA GLY A 387 15.88 18.26 14.69
C GLY A 387 16.94 19.04 15.46
N ASP A 388 17.83 19.77 14.78
CA ASP A 388 18.72 20.70 15.45
C ASP A 388 17.91 21.93 15.88
N LYS A 389 18.05 22.29 17.16
CA LYS A 389 17.39 23.47 17.73
C LYS A 389 17.81 24.71 16.92
N LEU A 390 16.85 25.35 16.25
CA LEU A 390 17.01 26.69 15.68
C LEU A 390 17.36 27.71 16.76
#